data_AF-A0A2P5YKT2-F1
#
_entry.id   AF-A0A2P5YKT2-F1
#
_cell.length_a   1.000
_cell.length_b   1.000
_cell.length_c   1.000
_cell.angle_alpha   90.00
_cell.angle_beta   90.00
_cell.angle_gamma   90.00
#
_symmetry.space_group_name_H-M   'P 1'
#
loop_
_entity.id
_entity.type
_entity.pdbx_description
1 polymer ?
#
loop_
_entity_poly.entity_id
_entity_poly.type
_entity_poly.pdbx_seq_one_letter_code
_entity_poly.pdbx_strand_id
1 'polypeptide(L)'
;MAMVGEAFLSASIEVLLDRIVSGDGLRLIQGKKLEAVLLKKLKPTLMSVKAVLDNAENKQITNPNVKSWTNELKDAVYDTEDLLDEISTEALRNKIESENQTTAMKQILGLKENYKGEKAFQITPATSLVDEYDVCDRDDEKEEILKLLDPQNLSENQIDVIPIVGMDRLGKTTFAQLIYNDPRVDNR
;
A
#
# COMPACT_ATOMS: atom_id res chain seq x y z
N MET A 1 10.39 1.61 31.11
CA MET A 1 10.33 0.96 29.78
C MET A 1 9.27 1.71 28.98
N ALA A 2 9.68 2.45 27.96
CA ALA A 2 8.73 3.12 27.06
C ALA A 2 8.08 2.04 26.17
N MET A 3 6.76 2.06 26.10
CA MET A 3 5.97 1.09 25.34
C MET A 3 6.11 1.42 23.85
N VAL A 4 6.77 0.53 23.10
CA VAL A 4 7.15 0.66 21.67
C VAL A 4 5.96 0.91 20.73
N GLY A 5 4.71 0.83 21.20
CA GLY A 5 3.50 1.04 20.41
C GLY A 5 3.05 2.49 20.19
N GLU A 6 3.56 3.47 20.94
CA GLU A 6 3.04 4.86 20.91
C GLU A 6 3.80 5.77 19.94
N ALA A 7 5.12 5.62 19.83
CA ALA A 7 5.93 6.27 18.78
C ALA A 7 5.47 5.91 17.36
N PHE A 8 4.79 4.77 17.22
CA PHE A 8 4.21 4.29 15.97
C PHE A 8 3.03 5.15 15.49
N LEU A 9 2.15 5.60 16.40
CA LEU A 9 0.95 6.36 16.03
C LEU A 9 1.27 7.77 15.56
N SER A 10 2.20 8.44 16.27
CA SER A 10 2.67 9.77 15.86
C SER A 10 3.36 9.70 14.49
N ALA A 11 4.16 8.65 14.25
CA ALA A 11 4.77 8.38 12.95
C ALA A 11 3.74 8.09 11.84
N SER A 12 2.68 7.30 12.10
CA SER A 12 1.60 7.08 11.12
C SER A 12 0.85 8.38 10.78
N ILE A 13 0.58 9.23 11.77
CA ILE A 13 -0.03 10.55 11.54
C ILE A 13 0.91 11.46 10.72
N GLU A 14 2.22 11.41 10.95
CA GLU A 14 3.21 12.11 10.12
C GLU A 14 3.19 11.61 8.68
N VAL A 15 3.15 10.29 8.46
CA VAL A 15 3.06 9.69 7.12
C VAL A 15 1.77 10.12 6.43
N LEU A 16 0.63 10.14 7.12
CA LEU A 16 -0.64 10.64 6.61
C LEU A 16 -0.55 12.13 6.23
N LEU A 17 0.04 12.96 7.09
CA LEU A 17 0.25 14.39 6.81
C LEU A 17 1.12 14.59 5.58
N ASP A 18 2.22 13.86 5.44
CA ASP A 18 3.11 13.93 4.28
C ASP A 18 2.40 13.44 3.01
N ARG A 19 1.60 12.38 3.09
CA ARG A 19 0.83 11.88 1.94
C ARG A 19 -0.23 12.87 1.47
N ILE A 20 -0.86 13.58 2.42
CA ILE A 20 -1.84 14.65 2.18
C ILE A 20 -1.15 15.91 1.62
N VAL A 21 0.07 16.23 2.08
CA VAL A 21 0.82 17.43 1.67
C VAL A 21 1.57 17.24 0.35
N SER A 22 2.19 16.08 0.14
CA SER A 22 2.83 15.67 -1.12
C SER A 22 1.79 15.56 -2.24
N GLY A 23 0.55 15.27 -1.86
CA GLY A 23 -0.56 15.13 -2.78
C GLY A 23 -0.44 13.89 -3.64
N ASP A 24 0.55 13.01 -3.49
CA ASP A 24 0.73 11.87 -4.41
C ASP A 24 -0.49 10.93 -4.45
N GLY A 25 -1.21 10.76 -3.34
CA GLY A 25 -2.50 10.04 -3.31
C GLY A 25 -3.72 10.86 -3.79
N LEU A 26 -3.58 12.20 -3.87
CA LEU A 26 -4.68 13.14 -4.15
C LEU A 26 -4.53 13.89 -5.50
N ARG A 27 -3.35 13.81 -6.12
CA ARG A 27 -2.90 14.50 -7.34
C ARG A 27 -3.73 14.13 -8.54
N LEU A 28 -4.40 12.98 -8.51
CA LEU A 28 -5.31 12.53 -9.56
C LEU A 28 -6.75 13.02 -9.37
N ILE A 29 -7.10 13.61 -8.22
CA ILE A 29 -8.36 14.34 -8.01
C ILE A 29 -8.24 15.79 -8.53
N GLN A 30 -7.10 16.20 -9.10
CA GLN A 30 -6.79 17.56 -9.59
C GLN A 30 -7.89 18.22 -10.46
N GLY A 31 -8.82 17.46 -11.02
CA GLY A 31 -9.97 17.98 -11.77
C GLY A 31 -11.21 18.36 -10.95
N LYS A 32 -11.32 18.01 -9.66
CA LYS A 32 -12.57 18.18 -8.88
C LYS A 32 -12.36 19.14 -7.68
N LYS A 33 -13.15 20.23 -7.67
CA LYS A 33 -13.29 21.30 -6.65
C LYS A 33 -13.37 20.84 -5.16
N LEU A 34 -13.53 19.54 -4.91
CA LEU A 34 -13.62 18.92 -3.59
C LEU A 34 -12.27 18.86 -2.87
N GLU A 35 -11.15 18.76 -3.59
CA GLU A 35 -9.82 18.52 -3.04
C GLU A 35 -9.32 19.68 -2.17
N ALA A 36 -9.35 20.91 -2.70
CA ALA A 36 -8.91 22.09 -1.97
C ALA A 36 -9.75 22.38 -0.71
N VAL A 37 -11.02 21.95 -0.68
CA VAL A 37 -11.91 22.14 0.48
C VAL A 37 -11.64 21.10 1.55
N LEU A 38 -11.43 19.84 1.16
CA LEU A 38 -11.09 18.76 2.09
C LEU A 38 -9.70 18.95 2.69
N LEU A 39 -8.69 19.28 1.88
CA LEU A 39 -7.32 19.54 2.36
C LEU A 39 -7.24 20.68 3.37
N LYS A 40 -7.98 21.77 3.14
CA LYS A 40 -8.03 22.92 4.05
C LYS A 40 -8.64 22.59 5.41
N LYS A 41 -9.44 21.52 5.52
CA LYS A 41 -10.06 21.06 6.78
C LYS A 41 -9.31 19.89 7.41
N LEU A 42 -8.86 18.94 6.60
CA LEU A 42 -8.23 17.71 7.07
C LEU A 42 -6.84 17.99 7.66
N LYS A 43 -6.03 18.84 7.01
CA LYS A 43 -4.69 19.21 7.49
C LYS A 43 -4.68 19.84 8.89
N PRO A 44 -5.47 20.89 9.20
CA PRO A 44 -5.48 21.45 10.56
C PRO A 44 -6.03 20.47 11.60
N THR A 45 -6.93 19.58 11.20
CA THR A 45 -7.50 18.56 12.10
C THR A 45 -6.43 17.54 12.50
N LEU A 46 -5.68 16.98 11.55
CA LEU A 46 -4.56 16.07 11.81
C LEU A 46 -3.45 16.73 12.64
N MET A 47 -3.13 18.01 12.37
CA MET A 47 -2.18 18.77 13.18
C MET A 47 -2.65 18.93 14.64
N SER A 48 -3.95 19.16 14.85
CA SER A 48 -4.52 19.23 16.20
C SER A 48 -4.47 17.87 16.89
N VAL A 49 -4.77 16.78 16.18
CA VAL A 49 -4.71 15.42 16.72
C VAL A 49 -3.27 15.06 17.10
N LYS A 50 -2.28 15.37 16.25
CA LYS A 50 -0.86 15.18 16.54
C LYS A 50 -0.46 15.93 17.82
N ALA A 51 -0.82 17.21 17.94
CA ALA A 51 -0.49 17.99 19.13
C ALA A 51 -1.14 17.44 20.42
N VAL A 52 -2.37 16.92 20.32
CA VAL A 52 -3.04 16.26 21.46
C VAL A 52 -2.37 14.93 21.78
N LEU A 53 -1.96 14.16 20.78
CA LEU A 53 -1.26 12.89 20.94
C LEU A 53 0.12 13.09 21.59
N ASP A 54 0.92 14.05 21.13
CA ASP A 54 2.22 14.40 21.71
C ASP A 54 2.05 14.87 23.19
N ASN A 55 0.93 15.53 23.50
CA ASN A 55 0.61 15.93 24.88
C ASN A 55 0.05 14.77 25.74
N ALA A 56 -0.58 13.78 25.11
CA ALA A 56 -1.15 12.60 25.74
C ALA A 56 -0.10 11.50 26.01
N GLU A 57 1.00 11.48 25.25
CA GLU A 57 2.13 10.54 25.34
C GLU A 57 2.65 10.38 26.79
N ASN A 58 2.69 11.46 27.56
CA ASN A 58 3.16 11.43 28.94
C ASN A 58 2.12 10.91 29.97
N LYS A 59 0.85 10.78 29.59
CA LYS A 59 -0.28 10.41 30.48
C LYS A 59 -0.97 9.09 30.11
N GLN A 60 -0.64 8.51 28.95
CA GLN A 60 -1.25 7.30 28.41
C GLN A 60 -0.97 6.04 29.26
N ILE A 61 0.18 6.00 29.95
CA ILE A 61 0.59 4.87 30.80
C ILE A 61 -0.33 4.69 32.02
N THR A 62 -1.00 5.74 32.49
CA THR A 62 -1.72 5.73 33.78
C THR A 62 -3.23 5.95 33.64
N ASN A 63 -3.69 6.60 32.57
CA ASN A 63 -5.11 6.95 32.43
C ASN A 63 -5.85 6.00 31.45
N PRO A 64 -6.81 5.17 31.93
CA PRO A 64 -7.56 4.25 31.08
C PRO A 64 -8.39 4.95 30.00
N ASN A 65 -8.85 6.19 30.24
CA ASN A 65 -9.61 6.95 29.25
C ASN A 65 -8.71 7.40 28.09
N VAL A 66 -7.45 7.78 28.38
CA VAL A 66 -6.46 8.13 27.35
C VAL A 66 -6.11 6.90 26.52
N LYS A 67 -6.02 5.72 27.14
CA LYS A 67 -5.77 4.46 26.45
C LYS A 67 -6.92 4.06 25.51
N SER A 68 -8.17 4.17 25.96
CA SER A 68 -9.35 3.90 25.12
C SER A 68 -9.39 4.85 23.92
N TRP A 69 -9.25 6.15 24.18
CA TRP A 69 -9.23 7.17 23.14
C TRP A 69 -8.11 6.95 22.11
N THR A 70 -6.92 6.53 22.54
CA THR A 70 -5.81 6.29 21.60
C THR A 70 -6.02 5.03 20.75
N ASN A 71 -6.71 4.01 21.27
CA ASN A 71 -7.09 2.85 20.47
C ASN A 71 -8.12 3.22 19.39
N GLU A 72 -9.14 4.02 19.74
CA GLU A 72 -10.10 4.53 18.76
C GLU A 72 -9.42 5.39 17.69
N LEU A 73 -8.46 6.22 18.10
CA LEU A 73 -7.64 7.01 17.17
C LEU A 73 -6.81 6.10 16.25
N LYS A 74 -6.28 5.00 16.77
CA LYS A 74 -5.52 4.01 15.99
C LYS A 74 -6.38 3.38 14.90
N ASP A 75 -7.58 2.93 15.26
CA ASP A 75 -8.52 2.34 14.31
C ASP A 75 -8.89 3.33 13.21
N ALA A 76 -9.19 4.59 13.58
CA ALA A 76 -9.52 5.64 12.62
C ALA A 76 -8.35 6.01 11.67
N VAL A 77 -7.10 5.93 12.15
CA VAL A 77 -5.91 6.14 11.32
C VAL A 77 -5.78 5.03 10.27
N TYR A 78 -5.97 3.77 10.65
CA TYR A 78 -5.96 2.64 9.71
C TYR A 78 -7.08 2.73 8.67
N ASP A 79 -8.31 3.04 9.10
CA ASP A 79 -9.43 3.25 8.17
C ASP A 79 -9.11 4.35 7.14
N THR A 80 -8.40 5.39 7.57
CA THR A 80 -8.02 6.50 6.68
C THR A 80 -6.90 6.10 5.71
N GLU A 81 -5.91 5.33 6.15
CA GLU A 81 -4.84 4.79 5.30
C GLU A 81 -5.42 3.91 4.19
N ASP A 82 -6.33 2.99 4.55
CA ASP A 82 -7.01 2.10 3.60
C ASP A 82 -7.81 2.88 2.54
N LEU A 83 -8.58 3.90 2.97
CA LEU A 83 -9.33 4.76 2.05
C LEU A 83 -8.41 5.57 1.11
N LEU A 84 -7.24 6.02 1.60
CA LEU A 84 -6.27 6.72 0.77
C LEU A 84 -5.61 5.79 -0.27
N ASP A 85 -5.37 4.54 0.09
CA ASP A 85 -4.88 3.51 -0.83
C ASP A 85 -5.92 3.17 -1.91
N GLU A 86 -7.20 3.05 -1.52
CA GLU A 86 -8.32 2.83 -2.44
C GLU A 86 -8.43 3.98 -3.46
N ILE A 87 -8.39 5.24 -2.98
CA ILE A 87 -8.40 6.43 -3.84
C ILE A 87 -7.20 6.44 -4.79
N SER A 88 -6.00 6.12 -4.29
CA SER A 88 -4.77 6.09 -5.11
C SER A 88 -4.86 5.04 -6.22
N THR A 89 -5.43 3.88 -5.90
CA THR A 89 -5.61 2.75 -6.83
C THR A 89 -6.67 3.07 -7.89
N GLU A 90 -7.81 3.62 -7.47
CA GLU A 90 -8.91 3.98 -8.36
C GLU A 90 -8.52 5.15 -9.28
N ALA A 91 -7.73 6.10 -8.76
CA ALA A 91 -7.15 7.15 -9.55
C ALA A 91 -6.24 6.62 -10.68
N LEU A 92 -5.34 5.67 -10.35
CA LEU A 92 -4.46 5.04 -11.34
C LEU A 92 -5.28 4.30 -12.42
N ARG A 93 -6.32 3.58 -12.00
CA ARG A 93 -7.24 2.86 -12.90
C ARG A 93 -7.95 3.80 -13.87
N ASN A 94 -8.50 4.92 -13.38
CA ASN A 94 -9.17 5.92 -14.20
C ASN A 94 -8.23 6.55 -15.25
N LYS A 95 -6.96 6.78 -14.90
CA LYS A 95 -5.97 7.28 -15.85
C LYS A 95 -5.72 6.31 -16.99
N ILE A 96 -5.48 5.03 -16.68
CA ILE A 96 -5.25 3.97 -17.68
C ILE A 96 -6.46 3.83 -18.62
N GLU A 97 -7.69 3.87 -18.08
CA GLU A 97 -8.90 3.79 -18.89
C GLU A 97 -9.04 4.99 -19.85
N SER A 98 -8.70 6.20 -19.40
CA SER A 98 -8.71 7.40 -20.24
C SER A 98 -7.65 7.37 -21.36
N GLU A 99 -6.46 6.81 -21.08
CA GLU A 99 -5.39 6.62 -22.06
C GLU A 99 -5.76 5.54 -23.10
N ASN A 100 -6.45 4.47 -22.68
CA ASN A 100 -6.95 3.43 -23.57
C ASN A 100 -8.07 3.95 -24.49
N GLN A 101 -9.02 4.73 -23.96
CA GLN A 101 -10.09 5.34 -24.77
C GLN A 101 -9.54 6.36 -25.79
N THR A 102 -8.56 7.16 -25.39
CA THR A 102 -7.92 8.11 -26.31
C THR A 102 -7.11 7.41 -27.39
N THR A 103 -6.44 6.30 -27.07
CA THR A 103 -5.74 5.45 -28.05
C THR A 103 -6.71 4.82 -29.05
N ALA A 104 -7.85 4.29 -28.58
CA ALA A 104 -8.89 3.73 -29.44
C ALA A 104 -9.49 4.79 -30.38
N MET A 105 -9.79 5.99 -29.88
CA MET A 105 -10.27 7.11 -30.71
C MET A 105 -9.23 7.56 -31.75
N LYS A 106 -7.95 7.61 -31.39
CA LYS A 106 -6.86 7.97 -32.32
C LYS A 106 -6.67 6.94 -33.43
N GLN A 107 -6.82 5.65 -33.14
CA GLN A 107 -6.79 4.57 -34.14
C GLN A 107 -7.96 4.70 -35.14
N ILE A 108 -9.17 4.98 -34.65
CA ILE A 108 -10.36 5.20 -35.49
C ILE A 108 -10.18 6.44 -36.40
N LEU A 109 -9.53 7.49 -35.88
CA LEU A 109 -9.28 8.75 -36.59
C LEU A 109 -8.00 8.74 -37.46
N GLY A 110 -7.25 7.63 -37.51
CA GLY A 110 -6.05 7.50 -38.34
C GLY A 110 -4.88 8.41 -37.92
N LEU A 111 -4.88 8.93 -36.69
CA LEU A 111 -3.82 9.80 -36.18
C LEU A 111 -2.63 8.93 -35.73
N LYS A 112 -1.55 8.95 -36.53
CA LYS A 112 -0.32 8.19 -36.23
C LYS A 112 0.48 8.89 -35.13
N GLU A 113 0.50 8.30 -33.94
CA GLU A 113 1.31 8.79 -32.83
C GLU A 113 2.77 8.33 -32.96
N ASN A 114 3.69 9.30 -32.99
CA ASN A 114 5.13 9.06 -32.86
C ASN A 114 5.50 8.98 -31.38
N TYR A 115 5.11 7.90 -30.69
CA TYR A 115 5.58 7.66 -29.32
C TYR A 115 6.96 7.02 -29.34
N LYS A 116 7.96 7.82 -28.97
CA LYS A 116 9.27 7.35 -28.52
C LYS A 116 9.03 6.76 -27.12
N GLY A 117 9.15 5.44 -27.00
CA GLY A 117 8.75 4.67 -25.82
C GLY A 117 9.14 5.32 -24.50
N GLU A 118 8.13 5.79 -23.76
CA GLU A 118 8.30 6.10 -22.35
C GLU A 118 8.34 4.79 -21.58
N LYS A 119 9.36 4.72 -20.71
CA LYS A 119 9.76 3.53 -19.97
C LYS A 119 8.55 2.97 -19.22
N ALA A 120 8.37 1.65 -19.33
CA ALA A 120 7.52 0.89 -18.43
C ALA A 120 7.71 1.43 -17.00
N PHE A 121 6.61 1.77 -16.33
CA PHE A 121 6.62 1.98 -14.89
C PHE A 121 7.25 0.72 -14.30
N GLN A 122 8.52 0.81 -13.92
CA GLN A 122 9.12 -0.16 -13.04
C GLN A 122 8.33 0.00 -11.76
N ILE A 123 7.44 -0.96 -11.47
CA ILE A 123 7.10 -1.29 -10.09
C ILE A 123 8.45 -1.46 -9.43
N THR A 124 8.87 -0.50 -8.60
CA THR A 124 10.06 -0.69 -7.80
C THR A 124 9.80 -1.93 -6.98
N PRO A 125 10.55 -3.02 -7.18
CA PRO A 125 10.46 -4.18 -6.31
C PRO A 125 10.66 -3.67 -4.88
N ALA A 126 9.97 -4.23 -3.89
CA ALA A 126 10.31 -3.95 -2.51
C ALA A 126 11.81 -4.27 -2.33
N THR A 127 12.63 -3.23 -2.20
CA THR A 127 14.09 -3.33 -2.17
C THR A 127 14.50 -3.87 -0.82
N SER A 128 14.41 -5.17 -0.66
CA SER A 128 14.96 -5.87 0.49
C SER A 128 15.59 -7.14 -0.04
N LEU A 129 16.91 -7.23 0.02
CA LEU A 129 17.58 -8.53 0.04
C LEU A 129 17.11 -9.20 1.33
N VAL A 130 16.09 -10.05 1.23
CA VAL A 130 15.68 -10.89 2.34
C VAL A 130 16.82 -11.89 2.52
N ASP A 131 17.57 -11.76 3.62
CA ASP A 131 18.50 -12.79 4.04
C ASP A 131 17.66 -14.03 4.38
N GLU A 132 17.79 -15.09 3.58
CA GLU A 132 17.05 -16.34 3.71
C GLU A 132 17.20 -16.98 5.10
N TYR A 133 18.24 -16.60 5.85
CA TYR A 133 18.54 -17.14 7.17
C TYR A 133 17.68 -16.59 8.33
N ASP A 134 16.89 -15.53 8.14
CA ASP A 134 16.13 -14.87 9.23
C ASP A 134 14.62 -15.22 9.24
N VAL A 135 14.13 -16.01 8.27
CA VAL A 135 12.73 -16.47 8.23
C VAL A 135 12.65 -17.91 8.75
N CYS A 136 12.52 -18.06 10.06
CA CYS A 136 12.33 -19.39 10.67
C CYS A 136 10.86 -19.85 10.59
N ASP A 137 10.65 -21.17 10.53
CA ASP A 137 9.36 -21.86 10.73
C ASP A 137 8.28 -21.71 9.63
N ARG A 138 8.63 -21.25 8.43
CA ARG A 138 7.67 -21.11 7.30
C ARG A 138 7.94 -22.04 6.11
N ASP A 139 8.77 -23.05 6.30
CA ASP A 139 9.17 -24.00 5.26
C ASP A 139 7.99 -24.85 4.77
N ASP A 140 7.13 -25.29 5.68
CA ASP A 140 5.96 -26.12 5.34
C ASP A 140 4.98 -25.35 4.42
N GLU A 141 4.67 -24.10 4.77
CA GLU A 141 3.80 -23.22 3.97
C GLU A 141 4.42 -22.91 2.60
N LYS A 142 5.75 -22.74 2.55
CA LYS A 142 6.49 -22.52 1.30
C LYS A 142 6.35 -23.74 0.38
N GLU A 143 6.51 -24.94 0.90
CA GLU A 143 6.36 -26.19 0.14
C GLU A 143 4.93 -26.40 -0.37
N GLU A 144 3.92 -26.00 0.38
CA GLU A 144 2.53 -26.05 -0.09
C GLU A 144 2.30 -25.17 -1.31
N ILE A 145 2.81 -23.93 -1.31
CA ILE A 145 2.66 -23.02 -2.44
C ILE A 145 3.45 -23.51 -3.65
N LEU A 146 4.64 -24.08 -3.46
CA LEU A 146 5.44 -24.61 -4.57
C LEU A 146 4.79 -25.81 -5.29
N LYS A 147 3.96 -26.58 -4.58
CA LYS A 147 3.12 -27.63 -5.19
C LYS A 147 2.02 -27.04 -6.06
N LEU A 148 1.40 -25.94 -5.63
CA LEU A 148 0.40 -25.23 -6.44
C LEU A 148 1.02 -24.63 -7.70
N LEU A 149 2.30 -24.25 -7.64
CA LEU A 149 3.07 -23.74 -8.77
C LEU A 149 3.67 -24.85 -9.66
N ASP A 150 3.40 -26.13 -9.40
CA ASP A 150 3.86 -27.24 -10.27
C ASP A 150 3.13 -27.18 -11.62
N PRO A 151 3.85 -27.12 -12.77
CA PRO A 151 3.25 -27.11 -14.10
C PRO A 151 2.26 -28.25 -14.36
N GLN A 152 2.40 -29.39 -13.67
CA GLN A 152 1.46 -30.52 -13.80
C GLN A 152 0.07 -30.21 -13.23
N ASN A 153 -0.03 -29.22 -12.34
CA ASN A 153 -1.28 -28.79 -11.73
C ASN A 153 -1.92 -27.58 -12.43
N LEU A 154 -1.20 -26.96 -13.39
CA LEU A 154 -1.62 -25.73 -14.07
C LEU A 154 -2.14 -26.04 -15.46
N SER A 155 -3.22 -25.39 -15.87
CA SER A 155 -3.72 -25.48 -17.25
C SER A 155 -3.06 -24.42 -18.12
N GLU A 156 -2.54 -24.81 -19.29
CA GLU A 156 -1.70 -23.96 -20.17
C GLU A 156 -2.31 -22.61 -20.59
N ASN A 157 -3.61 -22.39 -20.39
CA ASN A 157 -4.32 -21.18 -20.86
C ASN A 157 -5.13 -20.45 -19.77
N GLN A 158 -4.87 -20.72 -18.49
CA GLN A 158 -5.56 -20.07 -17.39
C GLN A 158 -4.57 -19.38 -16.45
N ILE A 159 -4.91 -18.16 -16.01
CA ILE A 159 -4.16 -17.46 -14.97
C ILE A 159 -4.61 -18.01 -13.63
N ASP A 160 -3.68 -18.61 -12.89
CA ASP A 160 -3.91 -19.10 -11.54
C ASP A 160 -3.42 -18.07 -10.51
N VAL A 161 -4.25 -17.82 -9.48
CA VAL A 161 -4.02 -16.78 -8.47
C VAL A 161 -3.93 -17.42 -7.09
N ILE A 162 -2.84 -17.15 -6.37
CA ILE A 162 -2.62 -17.62 -5.00
C ILE A 162 -2.63 -16.41 -4.05
N PRO A 163 -3.73 -16.17 -3.31
CA PRO A 163 -3.80 -15.05 -2.38
C PRO A 163 -3.02 -15.33 -1.10
N ILE A 164 -2.10 -14.43 -0.72
CA ILE A 164 -1.40 -14.44 0.58
C ILE A 164 -2.08 -13.39 1.47
N VAL A 165 -2.87 -13.85 2.45
CA VAL A 165 -3.69 -12.99 3.33
C VAL A 165 -3.21 -13.10 4.77
N GLY A 166 -3.30 -12.00 5.52
CA GLY A 166 -2.95 -11.93 6.94
C GLY A 166 -2.84 -10.48 7.41
N MET A 167 -2.75 -10.26 8.72
CA MET A 167 -2.58 -8.91 9.30
C MET A 167 -1.32 -8.20 8.79
N ASP A 168 -1.32 -6.88 8.89
CA ASP A 168 -0.16 -6.06 8.53
C ASP A 168 1.12 -6.48 9.30
N ARG A 169 2.29 -6.27 8.70
CA ARG A 169 3.62 -6.60 9.25
C ARG A 169 3.89 -8.06 9.63
N LEU A 170 3.05 -9.01 9.23
CA LEU A 170 3.32 -10.45 9.37
C LEU A 170 4.32 -11.02 8.34
N GLY A 171 5.04 -10.16 7.61
CA GLY A 171 6.03 -10.63 6.62
C GLY A 171 5.42 -11.26 5.36
N LYS A 172 4.17 -10.93 5.01
CA LYS A 172 3.52 -11.45 3.78
C LYS A 172 4.34 -11.15 2.53
N THR A 173 4.80 -9.90 2.38
CA THR A 173 5.66 -9.48 1.27
C THR A 173 7.01 -10.20 1.30
N THR A 174 7.62 -10.33 2.48
CA THR A 174 8.87 -11.07 2.69
C THR A 174 8.75 -12.52 2.23
N PHE A 175 7.62 -13.16 2.54
CA PHE A 175 7.35 -14.53 2.14
C PHE A 175 7.04 -14.69 0.65
N ALA A 176 6.31 -13.74 0.06
CA ALA A 176 6.13 -13.70 -1.39
C ALA A 176 7.48 -13.57 -2.12
N GLN A 177 8.41 -12.76 -1.59
CA GLN A 177 9.77 -12.65 -2.11
C GLN A 177 10.57 -13.94 -1.94
N LEU A 178 10.46 -14.60 -0.78
CA LEU A 178 11.11 -15.90 -0.51
C LEU A 178 10.67 -16.98 -1.51
N ILE A 179 9.38 -17.00 -1.87
CA ILE A 179 8.84 -17.94 -2.86
C ILE A 179 9.30 -17.56 -4.27
N TYR A 180 9.16 -16.28 -4.64
CA TYR A 180 9.52 -15.80 -5.97
C TYR A 180 11.00 -16.01 -6.31
N ASN A 181 11.89 -15.81 -5.33
CA ASN A 181 13.32 -16.01 -5.48
C ASN A 181 13.76 -17.48 -5.29
N ASP A 182 12.84 -18.41 -5.01
CA ASP A 182 13.21 -19.82 -4.84
C ASP A 182 13.77 -20.36 -6.18
N PRO A 183 14.93 -21.02 -6.19
CA PRO A 183 15.56 -21.53 -7.42
C PRO A 183 14.68 -22.45 -8.26
N ARG A 184 13.65 -23.07 -7.67
CA ARG A 184 12.69 -23.94 -8.34
C ARG A 184 11.63 -23.17 -9.14
N VAL A 185 11.49 -21.86 -8.89
CA VAL A 185 10.56 -20.98 -9.60
C VAL A 185 11.20 -20.37 -10.85
N ASP A 186 12.50 -20.04 -10.82
CA ASP A 186 13.23 -19.39 -11.92
C ASP A 186 13.56 -20.33 -13.11
N ASN A 187 13.45 -21.65 -12.92
CA ASN A 187 13.78 -22.67 -13.92
C ASN A 187 12.56 -23.42 -14.50
N ARG A 188 11.40 -22.78 -14.62
CA ARG A 188 10.15 -23.40 -15.10
C ARG A 188 9.56 -22.73 -16.34
#